data_AF-A0A2S4YVV9-F1
#
_entry.id   AF-A0A2S4YVV9-F1
#
_cell.length_a   1.000
_cell.length_b   1.000
_cell.length_c   1.000
_cell.angle_alpha   90.00
_cell.angle_beta   90.00
_cell.angle_gamma   90.00
#
_symmetry.space_group_name_H-M   'P 1'
#
loop_
_entity.id
_entity.type
_entity.pdbx_description
1 polymer ?
#
loop_
_entity_poly.entity_id
_entity_poly.type
_entity_poly.pdbx_seq_one_letter_code
_entity_poly.pdbx_strand_id
1 'polypeptide(L)'
;MAADRHHSVVVDASGVAFEMRGVTADFPWPVVRSVHYRSGPDEKVLMVAVVHVDGRVFECGVDAKRRERLREWFAELAAVLGHYRPMG
;
A
#
# COMPACT_ATOMS: atom_id res chain seq x y z
N MET A 1 -7.67 -4.68 -1.89
CA MET A 1 -6.52 -4.74 -2.85
C MET A 1 -6.65 -3.55 -3.79
N ALA A 2 -5.57 -2.80 -4.02
CA ALA A 2 -5.54 -1.72 -5.00
C ALA A 2 -4.69 -2.14 -6.21
N ALA A 3 -5.18 -1.93 -7.43
CA ALA A 3 -4.44 -2.28 -8.63
C ALA A 3 -4.81 -1.43 -9.85
N ASP A 4 -3.82 -1.22 -10.71
CA ASP A 4 -3.94 -0.62 -12.03
C ASP A 4 -3.41 -1.59 -13.12
N ARG A 5 -3.02 -1.08 -14.30
CA ARG A 5 -2.52 -1.92 -15.41
C ARG A 5 -1.12 -2.47 -15.15
N HIS A 6 -0.32 -1.80 -14.32
CA HIS A 6 1.10 -2.01 -14.17
C HIS A 6 1.51 -2.30 -12.74
N HIS A 7 0.77 -1.79 -11.76
CA HIS A 7 1.12 -1.89 -10.36
C HIS A 7 -0.05 -2.39 -9.51
N SER A 8 0.27 -3.05 -8.40
CA SER A 8 -0.71 -3.37 -7.36
C SER A 8 -0.14 -3.31 -5.96
N VAL A 9 -1.05 -3.14 -5.00
CA VAL A 9 -0.81 -3.19 -3.56
C VAL A 9 -1.84 -4.12 -2.92
N VAL A 10 -1.34 -5.12 -2.21
CA VAL A 10 -2.14 -6.02 -1.36
C VAL A 10 -1.72 -5.81 0.08
N VAL A 11 -2.70 -5.73 0.98
CA VAL A 11 -2.50 -5.72 2.43
C VAL A 11 -3.46 -6.73 3.03
N ASP A 12 -2.93 -7.74 3.72
CA ASP A 12 -3.71 -8.81 4.31
C ASP A 12 -3.00 -9.44 5.53
N ALA A 13 -3.45 -10.61 5.97
CA ALA A 13 -2.89 -11.32 7.12
C ALA A 13 -1.40 -11.68 6.97
N SER A 14 -0.90 -11.78 5.74
CA SER A 14 0.48 -12.15 5.42
C SER A 14 1.43 -10.96 5.50
N GLY A 15 0.94 -9.73 5.28
CA GLY A 15 1.74 -8.53 5.24
C GLY A 15 1.28 -7.53 4.17
N VAL A 16 2.25 -6.83 3.59
CA VAL A 16 2.06 -5.95 2.43
C VAL A 16 2.80 -6.52 1.24
N ALA A 17 2.18 -6.55 0.07
CA ALA A 17 2.84 -6.93 -1.18
C ALA A 17 2.68 -5.82 -2.21
N PHE A 18 3.79 -5.47 -2.86
CA PHE A 18 3.81 -4.60 -4.03
C PHE A 18 4.10 -5.42 -5.27
N GLU A 19 3.40 -5.10 -6.36
CA GLU A 19 3.74 -5.57 -7.69
C GLU A 19 3.97 -4.34 -8.57
N MET A 20 5.09 -4.34 -9.29
CA MET A 20 5.46 -3.29 -10.23
C MET A 20 6.05 -3.91 -11.49
N ARG A 21 5.26 -4.00 -12.57
CA ARG A 21 5.69 -4.44 -13.91
C ARG A 21 6.39 -5.81 -13.93
N GLY A 22 5.84 -6.78 -13.21
CA GLY A 22 6.33 -8.15 -13.09
C GLY A 22 7.35 -8.35 -11.98
N VAL A 23 7.68 -7.30 -11.22
CA VAL A 23 8.54 -7.40 -10.03
C VAL A 23 7.66 -7.32 -8.79
N THR A 24 7.73 -8.37 -7.96
CA THR A 24 7.03 -8.43 -6.68
C THR A 24 7.99 -8.14 -5.53
N ALA A 25 7.52 -7.37 -4.55
CA ALA A 25 8.19 -7.16 -3.28
C ALA A 25 7.20 -7.47 -2.14
N ASP A 26 7.51 -8.50 -1.37
CA ASP A 26 6.71 -8.95 -0.23
C ASP A 26 7.32 -8.46 1.08
N PHE A 27 6.48 -7.88 1.92
CA PHE A 27 6.83 -7.35 3.23
C PHE A 27 5.95 -8.02 4.30
N PRO A 28 6.38 -9.17 4.83
CA PRO A 28 5.71 -9.80 5.95
C PRO A 28 5.62 -8.88 7.17
N TRP A 29 4.56 -8.98 7.96
CA TRP A 29 4.37 -8.11 9.13
C TRP A 29 5.60 -7.99 10.07
N PRO A 30 6.38 -9.05 10.36
CA PRO A 30 7.55 -8.94 11.23
C PRO A 30 8.65 -7.98 10.73
N VAL A 31 8.67 -7.66 9.44
CA VAL A 31 9.67 -6.76 8.84
C VAL A 31 9.12 -5.37 8.50
N VAL A 32 7.82 -5.17 8.70
CA VAL A 32 7.14 -3.89 8.49
C VAL A 32 7.17 -3.10 9.79
N ARG A 33 7.91 -1.99 9.80
CA ARG A 33 7.84 -1.02 10.88
C ARG A 33 6.50 -0.29 10.81
N SER A 34 6.27 0.44 9.72
CA SER A 34 5.02 1.18 9.53
C SER A 34 4.57 1.14 8.07
N VAL A 35 3.28 1.36 7.86
CA VAL A 35 2.68 1.54 6.53
C VAL A 35 2.05 2.92 6.47
N HIS A 36 2.42 3.71 5.47
CA HIS A 36 1.84 5.01 5.20
C HIS A 36 1.11 4.99 3.87
N TYR A 37 0.04 5.77 3.75
CA TYR A 37 -0.67 5.94 2.48
C TYR A 37 -1.17 7.37 2.33
N ARG A 38 -1.18 7.85 1.09
CA ARG A 38 -1.63 9.20 0.73
C ARG A 38 -2.11 9.24 -0.72
N SER A 39 -2.75 10.35 -1.08
CA SER A 39 -3.00 10.65 -2.50
C SER A 39 -1.70 11.15 -3.13
N GLY A 40 -1.45 10.73 -4.36
CA GLY A 40 -0.43 11.32 -5.22
C GLY A 40 -0.84 12.72 -5.72
N PRO A 41 0.04 13.41 -6.46
CA PRO A 41 -0.17 14.80 -6.88
C PRO A 41 -1.47 15.06 -7.65
N ASP A 42 -1.89 14.10 -8.48
CA ASP A 42 -3.10 14.22 -9.31
C ASP A 42 -4.40 13.81 -8.60
N GLU A 43 -4.36 13.50 -7.30
CA GLU A 43 -5.48 13.00 -6.48
C GLU A 43 -6.20 11.77 -7.04
N LYS A 44 -5.57 11.06 -7.96
CA LYS A 44 -6.06 9.82 -8.59
C LYS A 44 -5.11 8.65 -8.40
N VAL A 45 -3.96 8.90 -7.81
CA VAL A 45 -2.97 7.87 -7.49
C VAL A 45 -3.03 7.60 -6.00
N LEU A 46 -3.16 6.33 -5.64
CA LEU A 46 -2.91 5.85 -4.29
C LEU A 46 -1.41 5.61 -4.15
N MET A 47 -0.75 6.35 -3.29
CA MET A 47 0.63 6.07 -2.89
C MET A 47 0.62 5.30 -1.58
N VAL A 48 1.32 4.16 -1.53
CA VAL A 48 1.54 3.37 -0.31
C VAL A 48 3.04 3.24 -0.09
N ALA A 49 3.49 3.45 1.14
CA ALA A 49 4.87 3.31 1.57
C ALA A 49 4.97 2.31 2.73
N VAL A 50 5.89 1.35 2.60
CA VAL A 50 6.32 0.46 3.68
C VAL A 50 7.64 0.98 4.21
N VAL A 51 7.68 1.29 5.50
CA VAL A 51 8.93 1.48 6.24
C VAL A 51 9.35 0.13 6.78
N HIS A 52 10.48 -0.37 6.33
CA HIS A 52 11.04 -1.62 6.78
C HIS A 52 11.77 -1.43 8.13
N VAL A 53 11.88 -2.48 8.94
CA VAL A 53 12.50 -2.44 10.28
C VAL A 53 13.97 -2.00 10.28
N ASP A 54 14.67 -2.07 9.15
CA ASP A 54 16.04 -1.55 8.97
C ASP A 54 16.10 -0.07 8.55
N GLY A 55 14.94 0.60 8.41
CA GLY A 55 14.84 2.01 8.03
C GLY A 55 14.72 2.27 6.52
N ARG A 56 14.79 1.25 5.66
CA ARG A 56 14.51 1.41 4.23
C ARG A 56 13.03 1.72 4.01
N VAL A 57 12.75 2.54 3.00
CA VAL A 57 11.39 2.87 2.59
C VAL A 57 11.17 2.35 1.18
N PHE A 58 10.05 1.65 1.00
CA PHE A 58 9.60 1.13 -0.28
C PHE A 58 8.25 1.74 -0.59
N GLU A 59 8.07 2.25 -1.81
CA GLU A 59 6.82 2.89 -2.22
C GLU A 59 6.25 2.25 -3.47
N CYS A 60 4.91 2.18 -3.54
CA CYS A 60 4.17 1.76 -4.71
C CYS A 60 3.00 2.71 -4.95
N GLY A 61 2.86 3.16 -6.21
CA GLY A 61 1.81 4.05 -6.66
C GLY A 61 0.84 3.34 -7.59
N VAL A 62 -0.46 3.40 -7.30
CA VAL A 62 -1.52 2.76 -8.08
C VAL A 62 -2.52 3.79 -8.59
N ASP A 63 -2.73 3.85 -9.90
CA ASP A 63 -3.72 4.73 -10.53
C ASP A 63 -5.15 4.21 -10.34
N ALA A 64 -5.94 4.93 -9.55
CA ALA A 64 -7.34 4.65 -9.30
C ALA A 64 -8.25 5.00 -10.50
N LYS A 65 -7.78 5.81 -11.44
CA LYS A 65 -8.49 6.44 -12.57
C LYS A 65 -9.63 7.38 -12.16
N ARG A 66 -10.30 7.11 -11.04
CA ARG A 66 -11.45 7.82 -10.49
C ARG A 66 -11.23 8.12 -9.01
N ARG A 67 -11.67 9.29 -8.55
CA ARG A 67 -11.49 9.74 -7.16
C ARG A 67 -12.31 8.89 -6.18
N GLU A 68 -13.47 8.40 -6.60
CA GLU A 68 -14.34 7.53 -5.79
C GLU A 68 -13.60 6.24 -5.42
N ARG A 69 -12.92 5.63 -6.40
CA ARG A 69 -12.13 4.42 -6.20
C ARG A 69 -10.93 4.65 -5.27
N LEU A 70 -10.30 5.82 -5.35
CA LEU A 70 -9.24 6.18 -4.40
C LEU A 70 -9.78 6.27 -2.96
N ARG A 71 -10.98 6.83 -2.77
CA ARG A 71 -11.62 6.91 -1.45
C ARG A 71 -11.98 5.53 -0.91
N GLU A 72 -12.50 4.64 -1.75
CA GLU A 72 -12.77 3.24 -1.39
C GLU A 72 -11.49 2.55 -0.90
N TRP A 73 -10.38 2.69 -1.63
CA TRP A 73 -9.11 2.12 -1.22
C TRP A 73 -8.56 2.72 0.07
N PHE A 74 -8.74 4.00 0.33
CA PHE A 74 -8.38 4.59 1.63
C PHE A 74 -9.20 3.99 2.77
N ALA A 75 -10.50 3.76 2.58
CA ALA A 75 -11.34 3.15 3.60
C ALA A 75 -10.94 1.68 3.86
N GLU A 76 -10.68 0.91 2.80
CA GLU A 76 -10.18 -0.47 2.91
C GLU A 76 -8.83 -0.53 3.64
N LEU A 77 -7.87 0.32 3.25
CA LEU A 77 -6.55 0.38 3.89
C LEU A 77 -6.65 0.80 5.35
N ALA A 78 -7.47 1.79 5.68
CA ALA A 78 -7.69 2.22 7.07
C ALA A 78 -8.23 1.06 7.93
N ALA A 79 -9.19 0.30 7.41
CA ALA A 79 -9.77 -0.84 8.11
C ALA A 79 -8.75 -1.97 8.32
N VAL A 80 -8.02 -2.35 7.28
CA VAL A 80 -7.03 -3.44 7.33
C VAL A 80 -5.84 -3.07 8.21
N LEU A 81 -5.28 -1.88 8.07
CA LEU A 81 -4.15 -1.43 8.90
C LEU A 81 -4.56 -1.21 10.36
N GLY A 82 -5.81 -0.79 10.61
CA GLY A 82 -6.36 -0.74 11.96
C GLY A 82 -6.48 -2.11 12.63
N HIS A 83 -6.69 -3.17 11.84
CA HIS A 83 -6.79 -4.55 12.33
C HIS A 83 -5.41 -5.17 12.59
N TYR A 84 -4.47 -5.08 11.65
CA TYR A 84 -3.17 -5.76 11.76
C TYR A 84 -2.08 -4.98 12.49
N ARG A 85 -2.31 -3.68 12.77
CA ARG A 85 -1.43 -2.79 13.55
C ARG A 85 0.07 -3.02 13.31
N PRO A 86 0.63 -2.48 12.20
CA PRO A 86 2.08 -2.33 12.08
C PRO A 86 2.62 -1.61 13.32
N MET A 87 3.81 -1.97 13.81
CA MET A 87 4.36 -1.36 15.04
C MET A 87 4.32 0.18 14.94
N GLY A 88 3.52 0.79 15.82
CA GLY A 88 3.27 2.25 15.83
C GLY A 88 4.53 3.08 15.94
#